data_AF-A0A410M6S5-F1
#
_entry.id   AF-A0A410M6S5-F1
#
_cell.length_a   1.000
_cell.length_b   1.000
_cell.length_c   1.000
_cell.angle_alpha   90.00
_cell.angle_beta   90.00
_cell.angle_gamma   90.00
#
_symmetry.space_group_name_H-M   'P 1'
#
loop_
_entity.id
_entity.type
_entity.pdbx_description
1 polymer ?
#
loop_
_entity_poly.entity_id
_entity_poly.type
_entity_poly.pdbx_seq_one_letter_code
_entity_poly.pdbx_strand_id
1 'polypeptide(L)'
;MIVTILVLIFLVAPLSLFVHELGHVLPGLLFRSQRCVIHLGRGRLIHQVKVKKLHIKVGLLFFQGAYSINERQKQFSPWQKAWISGGGPLLNAVVSLLLFFIFWTRMNDYLSLFFLFNLYLAVVNIVPFSFRGRRSDGYLLLQWLKHRKDRVE
;
A
#
# COMPACT_ATOMS: atom_id res chain seq x y z
N MET A 1 21.93 5.23 16.37
CA MET A 1 21.70 3.83 15.94
C MET A 1 20.44 3.23 16.55
N ILE A 2 20.31 3.06 17.88
CA ILE A 2 19.11 2.47 18.50
C ILE A 2 17.84 3.29 18.21
N VAL A 3 17.89 4.61 18.44
CA VAL A 3 16.76 5.52 18.16
C VAL A 3 16.33 5.44 16.69
N THR A 4 17.28 5.43 15.77
CA THR A 4 17.07 5.30 14.32
C THR A 4 16.30 4.02 13.97
N ILE A 5 16.65 2.89 14.58
CA ILE A 5 15.96 1.60 14.40
C ILE A 5 14.54 1.65 14.97
N LEU A 6 14.35 2.25 16.15
CA LEU A 6 13.03 2.41 16.75
C LEU A 6 12.13 3.28 15.87
N VAL A 7 12.64 4.39 15.34
CA VAL A 7 11.92 5.24 14.39
C VAL A 7 11.58 4.47 13.12
N LEU A 8 12.51 3.65 12.61
CA LEU A 8 12.24 2.81 11.45
C LEU A 8 11.06 1.85 11.69
N ILE A 9 11.11 1.11 12.80
CA ILE A 9 10.14 0.03 13.09
C ILE A 9 8.78 0.59 13.53
N PHE A 10 8.76 1.60 14.39
CA PHE A 10 7.53 2.07 15.03
C PHE A 10 6.91 3.30 14.37
N LEU A 11 7.61 3.95 13.43
CA LEU A 11 7.06 5.12 12.74
C LEU A 11 7.14 4.99 11.22
N VAL A 12 8.34 4.86 10.66
CA VAL A 12 8.55 4.84 9.21
C VAL A 12 7.85 3.66 8.56
N ALA A 13 8.08 2.43 9.06
CA ALA A 13 7.49 1.24 8.44
C ALA A 13 5.95 1.22 8.50
N PRO A 14 5.29 1.46 9.65
CA PRO A 14 3.82 1.54 9.71
C PRO A 14 3.26 2.67 8.84
N LEU A 15 3.91 3.84 8.81
CA LEU A 15 3.45 4.97 8.01
C LEU A 15 3.59 4.69 6.51
N SER A 16 4.70 4.12 6.06
CA SER A 16 4.90 3.75 4.66
C SER A 16 3.99 2.60 4.22
N LEU A 17 3.69 1.65 5.12
CA LEU A 17 2.67 0.62 4.89
C LEU A 17 1.26 1.23 4.81
N PHE A 18 0.96 2.23 5.65
CA PHE A 18 -0.30 2.97 5.54
C PHE A 18 -0.43 3.68 4.19
N VAL A 19 0.63 4.36 3.74
CA VAL A 19 0.69 4.96 2.40
C VAL A 19 0.45 3.88 1.33
N HIS A 20 1.11 2.74 1.44
CA HIS A 20 0.94 1.62 0.52
C HIS A 20 -0.53 1.15 0.43
N GLU A 21 -1.14 0.84 1.57
CA GLU A 21 -2.54 0.39 1.61
C GLU A 21 -3.52 1.47 1.15
N LEU A 22 -3.22 2.74 1.44
CA LEU A 22 -3.99 3.86 0.92
C LEU A 22 -3.91 3.89 -0.62
N GLY A 23 -2.77 3.55 -1.20
CA GLY A 23 -2.57 3.44 -2.64
C GLY A 23 -3.48 2.40 -3.29
N HIS A 24 -3.79 1.29 -2.63
CA HIS A 24 -4.77 0.32 -3.12
C HIS A 24 -6.22 0.82 -2.96
N VAL A 25 -6.49 1.55 -1.89
CA VAL A 25 -7.82 2.03 -1.55
C VAL A 25 -8.27 3.21 -2.41
N LEU A 26 -7.37 4.11 -2.80
CA LEU A 26 -7.69 5.28 -3.62
C LEU A 26 -8.36 4.89 -4.98
N PRO A 27 -7.79 3.97 -5.78
CA PRO A 27 -8.49 3.44 -6.96
C PRO A 27 -9.81 2.74 -6.61
N GLY A 28 -9.88 2.01 -5.50
CA GLY A 28 -11.12 1.39 -5.03
C GLY A 28 -12.24 2.41 -4.81
N LEU A 29 -11.93 3.52 -4.15
CA LEU A 29 -12.86 4.63 -3.93
C LEU A 29 -13.25 5.30 -5.26
N LEU A 30 -12.30 5.53 -6.16
CA LEU A 30 -12.55 6.07 -7.50
C LEU A 30 -13.50 5.17 -8.31
N PHE A 31 -13.36 3.84 -8.19
CA PHE A 31 -14.23 2.86 -8.84
C PHE A 31 -15.50 2.54 -8.05
N ARG A 32 -15.89 3.44 -7.14
CA ARG A 32 -17.13 3.40 -6.38
C ARG A 32 -17.26 2.14 -5.52
N SER A 33 -16.17 1.71 -4.89
CA SER A 33 -16.25 0.73 -3.80
C SER A 33 -17.29 1.20 -2.77
N GLN A 34 -18.06 0.25 -2.26
CA GLN A 34 -19.08 0.50 -1.24
C GLN A 34 -18.45 0.55 0.15
N ARG A 35 -17.36 -0.19 0.35
CA ARG A 35 -16.60 -0.24 1.59
C ARG A 35 -15.13 -0.50 1.31
N CYS A 36 -14.28 0.37 1.84
CA CYS A 36 -12.83 0.25 1.81
C CYS A 36 -12.34 0.10 3.25
N VAL A 37 -11.45 -0.87 3.50
CA VAL A 37 -10.87 -1.09 4.82
C VAL A 37 -9.36 -1.08 4.69
N ILE A 38 -8.68 -0.32 5.54
CA ILE A 38 -7.24 -0.39 5.76
C ILE A 38 -7.03 -0.98 7.14
N HIS A 39 -6.25 -2.05 7.24
CA HIS A 39 -5.81 -2.63 8.51
C HIS A 39 -4.31 -2.48 8.63
N LEU A 40 -3.88 -1.80 9.70
CA LEU A 40 -2.48 -1.68 10.10
C LEU A 40 -2.20 -2.62 11.26
N GLY A 41 -1.19 -3.47 11.08
CA GLY A 41 -0.71 -4.41 12.08
C GLY A 41 -1.57 -5.64 12.30
N ARG A 42 -1.33 -6.28 13.44
CA ARG A 42 -1.98 -7.52 13.86
C ARG A 42 -2.44 -7.49 15.32
N GLY A 43 -3.20 -8.50 15.69
CA GLY A 43 -3.67 -8.73 17.05
C GLY A 43 -4.95 -7.95 17.39
N ARG A 44 -5.14 -7.66 18.68
CA ARG A 44 -6.32 -6.95 19.18
C ARG A 44 -6.39 -5.55 18.57
N LEU A 45 -7.57 -5.17 18.09
CA LEU A 45 -7.85 -3.81 17.62
C LEU A 45 -7.73 -2.82 18.77
N ILE A 46 -6.88 -1.81 18.63
CA ILE A 46 -6.69 -0.75 19.63
C ILE A 46 -7.34 0.57 19.19
N HIS A 47 -7.50 0.77 17.89
CA HIS A 47 -8.11 1.97 17.35
C HIS A 47 -8.85 1.69 16.05
N GLN A 48 -9.96 2.39 15.83
CA GLN A 48 -10.72 2.33 14.59
C GLN A 48 -11.34 3.68 14.29
N VAL A 49 -11.14 4.14 13.05
CA VAL A 49 -11.77 5.33 12.51
C VAL A 49 -12.61 4.95 11.31
N LYS A 50 -13.83 5.49 11.22
CA LYS A 50 -14.69 5.35 10.05
C LYS A 50 -14.97 6.72 9.46
N VAL A 51 -14.58 6.93 8.21
CA VAL A 51 -14.87 8.14 7.44
C VAL A 51 -15.63 7.72 6.18
N LYS A 52 -16.95 7.95 6.19
CA LYS A 52 -17.86 7.52 5.11
C LYS A 52 -17.70 6.03 4.79
N LYS A 53 -17.10 5.71 3.63
CA LYS A 53 -16.88 4.35 3.12
C LYS A 53 -15.50 3.78 3.51
N LEU A 54 -14.60 4.62 4.03
CA LEU A 54 -13.27 4.26 4.46
C LEU A 54 -13.26 3.88 5.94
N HIS A 55 -12.74 2.71 6.25
CA HIS A 55 -12.55 2.22 7.61
C HIS A 55 -11.05 1.98 7.83
N ILE A 56 -10.45 2.70 8.76
CA ILE A 56 -9.06 2.51 9.16
C ILE A 56 -9.08 1.79 10.50
N LYS A 57 -8.35 0.67 10.57
CA LYS A 57 -8.25 -0.20 11.74
C LYS A 57 -6.79 -0.37 12.11
N VAL A 58 -6.47 -0.20 13.38
CA VAL A 58 -5.10 -0.30 13.90
C VAL A 58 -5.07 -1.35 14.99
N GLY A 59 -4.30 -2.41 14.77
CA GLY A 59 -4.03 -3.47 15.75
C GLY A 59 -2.94 -3.08 16.74
N LEU A 60 -2.90 -3.78 17.88
CA LEU A 60 -1.89 -3.59 18.94
C LEU A 60 -0.46 -3.68 18.38
N LEU A 61 -0.22 -4.66 17.49
CA LEU A 61 1.05 -4.84 16.81
C LEU A 61 1.03 -4.10 15.47
N PHE A 62 0.78 -2.77 15.51
CA PHE A 62 0.62 -1.90 14.33
C PHE A 62 1.82 -1.91 13.37
N PHE A 63 3.00 -2.29 13.86
CA PHE A 63 4.24 -2.42 13.09
C PHE A 63 4.39 -3.77 12.37
N GLN A 64 3.46 -4.72 12.56
CA GLN A 64 3.50 -6.03 11.91
C GLN A 64 2.62 -6.11 10.66
N GLY A 65 3.08 -5.48 9.58
CA GLY A 65 2.44 -5.55 8.27
C GLY A 65 1.13 -4.77 8.18
N ALA A 66 0.51 -4.80 7.01
CA ALA A 66 -0.76 -4.16 6.74
C ALA A 66 -1.49 -4.92 5.62
N TYR A 67 -2.78 -4.63 5.45
CA TYR A 67 -3.54 -5.03 4.28
C TYR A 67 -4.77 -4.14 4.09
N SER A 68 -5.28 -4.12 2.86
CA SER A 68 -6.49 -3.41 2.51
C SER A 68 -7.52 -4.32 1.84
N ILE A 69 -8.78 -3.91 1.94
CA ILE A 69 -9.92 -4.58 1.32
C ILE A 69 -10.77 -3.53 0.64
N ASN A 70 -11.12 -3.78 -0.62
CA ASN A 70 -12.07 -2.98 -1.38
C ASN A 70 -13.27 -3.86 -1.74
N GLU A 71 -14.45 -3.55 -1.21
CA GLU A 71 -15.68 -4.33 -1.40
C GLU A 71 -16.70 -3.55 -2.25
N ARG A 72 -17.40 -4.28 -3.10
CA ARG A 72 -18.51 -3.76 -3.92
C ARG A 72 -19.39 -4.93 -4.36
N GLN A 73 -20.70 -4.74 -4.38
CA GLN A 73 -21.68 -5.74 -4.86
C GLN A 73 -21.36 -6.26 -6.27
N LYS A 74 -21.20 -5.36 -7.25
CA LYS A 74 -20.74 -5.74 -8.60
C LYS A 74 -19.22 -5.87 -8.59
N GLN A 75 -18.72 -7.04 -9.01
CA GLN A 75 -17.29 -7.32 -9.09
C GLN A 75 -16.55 -6.30 -9.95
N PHE A 76 -15.33 -5.95 -9.53
CA PHE A 76 -14.44 -5.09 -10.29
C PHE A 76 -14.03 -5.75 -11.61
N SER A 77 -13.96 -4.97 -12.68
CA SER A 77 -13.39 -5.43 -13.96
C SER A 77 -11.88 -5.72 -13.80
N PRO A 78 -11.25 -6.52 -14.69
CA PRO A 78 -9.82 -6.79 -14.59
C PRO A 78 -8.97 -5.52 -14.59
N TRP A 79 -9.34 -4.52 -15.40
CA TRP A 79 -8.66 -3.23 -15.42
C TRP A 79 -8.77 -2.49 -14.08
N GLN A 80 -9.94 -2.52 -13.43
CA GLN A 80 -10.11 -1.94 -12.11
C GLN A 80 -9.28 -2.69 -11.06
N LYS A 81 -9.24 -4.03 -11.13
CA LYS A 81 -8.40 -4.84 -10.24
C LYS A 81 -6.91 -4.59 -10.47
N ALA A 82 -6.48 -4.36 -11.71
CA ALA A 82 -5.12 -3.98 -12.07
C ALA A 82 -4.74 -2.66 -11.39
N TRP A 83 -5.57 -1.61 -11.53
CA TRP A 83 -5.35 -0.33 -10.83
C TRP A 83 -5.36 -0.45 -9.32
N ILE A 84 -6.29 -1.22 -8.75
CA ILE A 84 -6.33 -1.46 -7.31
C ILE A 84 -5.04 -2.15 -6.87
N SER A 85 -4.56 -3.16 -7.60
CA SER A 85 -3.32 -3.89 -7.24
C SER A 85 -2.08 -3.00 -7.42
N GLY A 86 -1.96 -2.27 -8.53
CA GLY A 86 -0.81 -1.41 -8.80
C GLY A 86 -0.77 -0.11 -7.97
N GLY A 87 -1.89 0.28 -7.37
CA GLY A 87 -2.03 1.55 -6.67
C GLY A 87 -1.12 1.70 -5.45
N GLY A 88 -0.89 0.62 -4.69
CA GLY A 88 0.00 0.64 -3.53
C GLY A 88 1.45 0.97 -3.90
N PRO A 89 2.12 0.15 -4.73
CA PRO A 89 3.48 0.44 -5.20
C PRO A 89 3.61 1.80 -5.87
N LEU A 90 2.60 2.21 -6.66
CA LEU A 90 2.58 3.51 -7.33
C LEU A 90 2.57 4.66 -6.34
N LEU A 91 1.74 4.61 -5.28
CA LEU A 91 1.68 5.68 -4.30
C LEU A 91 2.97 5.78 -3.48
N ASN A 92 3.58 4.66 -3.11
CA ASN A 92 4.91 4.69 -2.48
C ASN A 92 5.97 5.31 -3.41
N ALA A 93 5.96 4.99 -4.71
CA ALA A 93 6.87 5.58 -5.68
C ALA A 93 6.67 7.10 -5.79
N VAL A 94 5.41 7.56 -5.86
CA VAL A 94 5.08 8.99 -5.87
C VAL A 94 5.57 9.69 -4.61
N VAL A 95 5.31 9.13 -3.42
CA VAL A 95 5.79 9.71 -2.15
C VAL A 95 7.33 9.76 -2.12
N SER A 96 8.01 8.71 -2.56
CA SER A 96 9.46 8.68 -2.66
C SER A 96 10.00 9.76 -3.59
N LEU A 97 9.38 9.96 -4.77
CA LEU A 97 9.77 10.99 -5.72
C LEU A 97 9.53 12.40 -5.15
N LEU A 98 8.39 12.62 -4.49
CA LEU A 98 8.10 13.91 -3.85
C LEU A 98 9.11 14.23 -2.76
N LEU A 99 9.47 13.26 -1.92
CA LEU A 99 10.49 13.45 -0.89
C LEU A 99 11.85 13.81 -1.50
N PHE A 100 12.24 13.11 -2.58
CA PHE A 100 13.46 13.42 -3.31
C PHE A 100 13.42 14.86 -3.83
N PHE A 101 12.43 15.25 -4.63
CA PHE A 101 12.42 16.57 -5.26
C PHE A 101 12.27 17.72 -4.25
N ILE A 102 11.49 17.55 -3.19
CA ILE A 102 11.25 18.61 -2.21
C ILE A 102 12.43 18.77 -1.23
N PHE A 103 13.07 17.65 -0.85
CA PHE A 103 14.04 17.64 0.26
C PHE A 103 15.45 17.15 -0.11
N TRP A 104 15.79 16.97 -1.39
CA TRP A 104 17.10 16.47 -1.81
C TRP A 104 18.29 17.14 -1.11
N THR A 105 18.24 18.48 -0.95
CA THR A 105 19.31 19.26 -0.33
C THR A 105 19.19 19.39 1.20
N ARG A 106 18.10 18.88 1.80
CA ARG A 106 17.78 19.01 3.23
C ARG A 106 17.40 17.66 3.87
N MET A 107 17.77 16.55 3.24
CA MET A 107 17.45 15.20 3.73
C MET A 107 18.23 14.91 5.02
N ASN A 108 17.50 14.86 6.14
CA ASN A 108 18.01 14.31 7.39
C ASN A 108 17.82 12.79 7.44
N ASP A 109 18.40 12.14 8.44
CA ASP A 109 18.35 10.68 8.60
C ASP A 109 16.92 10.11 8.58
N TYR A 110 15.97 10.77 9.25
CA TYR A 110 14.59 10.29 9.34
C TYR A 110 13.82 10.42 8.02
N LEU A 111 14.01 11.54 7.31
CA LEU A 111 13.46 11.73 5.96
C LEU A 111 14.08 10.75 4.97
N SER A 112 15.38 10.51 5.08
CA SER A 112 16.10 9.52 4.28
C SER A 112 15.56 8.11 4.52
N LEU A 113 15.28 7.72 5.77
CA LEU A 113 14.62 6.45 6.07
C LEU A 113 13.23 6.37 5.46
N PHE A 114 12.42 7.41 5.60
CA PHE A 114 11.07 7.43 5.03
C PHE A 114 11.09 7.35 3.50
N PHE A 115 11.99 8.09 2.85
CA PHE A 115 12.26 8.01 1.42
C PHE A 115 12.68 6.60 1.00
N LEU A 116 13.75 6.05 1.59
CA LEU A 116 14.30 4.75 1.22
C LEU A 116 13.30 3.62 1.47
N PHE A 117 12.52 3.68 2.55
CA PHE A 117 11.55 2.64 2.86
C PHE A 117 10.34 2.68 1.91
N ASN A 118 9.87 3.87 1.51
CA ASN A 118 8.84 3.98 0.46
C ASN A 118 9.39 3.48 -0.88
N LEU A 119 10.62 3.84 -1.25
CA LEU A 119 11.25 3.34 -2.47
C LEU A 119 11.39 1.82 -2.46
N TYR A 120 11.84 1.26 -1.34
CA TYR A 120 11.92 -0.18 -1.13
C TYR A 120 10.56 -0.87 -1.32
N LEU A 121 9.50 -0.36 -0.67
CA LEU A 121 8.15 -0.93 -0.82
C LEU A 121 7.66 -0.86 -2.27
N ALA A 122 7.93 0.23 -2.98
CA ALA A 122 7.56 0.37 -4.39
C ALA A 122 8.28 -0.67 -5.26
N VAL A 123 9.61 -0.79 -5.11
CA VAL A 123 10.43 -1.71 -5.91
C VAL A 123 10.11 -3.17 -5.60
N VAL A 124 10.00 -3.55 -4.33
CA VAL A 124 9.71 -4.95 -4.00
C VAL A 124 8.31 -5.34 -4.46
N ASN A 125 7.29 -4.51 -4.21
CA ASN A 125 5.92 -4.91 -4.55
C ASN A 125 5.62 -4.82 -6.05
N ILE A 126 6.34 -4.01 -6.84
CA ILE A 126 6.15 -4.00 -8.31
C ILE A 126 6.78 -5.23 -8.99
N VAL A 127 7.81 -5.84 -8.40
CA VAL A 127 8.41 -7.05 -8.94
C VAL A 127 7.41 -8.21 -8.83
N PRO A 128 7.09 -8.91 -9.93
CA PRO A 128 6.10 -9.97 -9.92
C PRO A 128 6.68 -11.26 -9.37
N PHE A 129 6.42 -11.56 -8.10
CA PHE A 129 6.82 -12.81 -7.47
C PHE A 129 5.69 -13.40 -6.63
N SER A 130 5.82 -14.68 -6.32
CA SER A 130 4.94 -15.40 -5.41
C SER A 130 5.79 -16.19 -4.43
N PHE A 131 5.53 -16.05 -3.13
CA PHE A 131 6.27 -16.73 -2.09
C PHE A 131 5.31 -17.28 -1.03
N ARG A 132 5.42 -18.58 -0.73
CA ARG A 132 4.57 -19.30 0.25
C ARG A 132 3.07 -19.02 0.07
N GLY A 133 2.61 -19.02 -1.17
CA GLY A 133 1.19 -18.78 -1.52
C GLY A 133 0.74 -17.31 -1.48
N ARG A 134 1.61 -16.36 -1.09
CA ARG A 134 1.34 -14.92 -1.20
C ARG A 134 1.91 -14.39 -2.51
N ARG A 135 1.11 -13.61 -3.24
CA ARG A 135 1.50 -12.95 -4.49
C ARG A 135 1.83 -11.49 -4.19
N SER A 136 2.86 -10.95 -4.84
CA SER A 136 3.13 -9.52 -4.82
C SER A 136 2.08 -8.76 -5.62
N ASP A 137 2.00 -7.45 -5.41
CA ASP A 137 1.09 -6.59 -6.16
C ASP A 137 1.40 -6.58 -7.66
N GLY A 138 2.68 -6.58 -8.01
CA GLY A 138 3.16 -6.69 -9.39
C GLY A 138 2.71 -7.98 -10.05
N TYR A 139 2.68 -9.08 -9.31
CA TYR A 139 2.14 -10.34 -9.81
C TYR A 139 0.64 -10.23 -10.10
N LEU A 140 -0.13 -9.67 -9.16
CA LEU A 140 -1.58 -9.47 -9.33
C LEU A 140 -1.87 -8.49 -10.47
N LEU A 141 -1.13 -7.40 -10.56
CA LEU A 141 -1.20 -6.42 -11.64
C LEU A 141 -1.01 -7.09 -13.00
N LEU A 142 0.08 -7.84 -13.18
CA LEU A 142 0.35 -8.56 -14.42
C LEU A 142 -0.74 -9.60 -14.74
N GLN A 143 -1.22 -10.33 -13.73
CA GLN A 143 -2.30 -11.30 -13.90
C GLN A 143 -3.56 -10.64 -14.47
N TRP A 144 -3.98 -9.51 -13.90
CA TRP A 144 -5.19 -8.81 -14.34
C TRP A 144 -5.03 -8.13 -15.70
N LEU A 145 -3.82 -7.66 -16.03
CA LEU A 145 -3.51 -7.10 -17.34
C LEU A 145 -3.54 -8.17 -18.44
N LYS A 146 -2.98 -9.36 -18.19
CA LYS A 146 -3.05 -10.48 -19.15
C LYS A 146 -4.48 -10.93 -19.39
N HIS A 147 -5.27 -11.08 -18.32
CA HIS A 147 -6.67 -11.50 -18.42
C HIS A 147 -7.59 -10.49 -19.14
N ARG A 148 -7.14 -9.25 -19.33
CA ARG A 148 -7.82 -8.27 -20.21
C ARG A 148 -7.54 -8.57 -21.68
N LYS A 149 -6.29 -8.89 -22.03
CA LYS A 149 -5.88 -9.14 -23.41
C LYS A 149 -6.68 -10.30 -24.02
N ASP A 150 -6.85 -11.37 -23.25
CA ASP A 150 -7.61 -12.58 -23.66
C ASP A 150 -9.13 -12.35 -23.84
N ARG A 151 -9.66 -11.16 -23.56
CA ARG A 151 -11.09 -10.81 -23.74
C ARG A 151 -11.34 -9.75 -24.81
N VAL A 152 -10.29 -9.20 -25.40
CA VAL A 152 -10.36 -8.15 -26.43
C VAL A 152 -9.94 -8.70 -27.80
N GLU A 153 -9.19 -9.81 -27.82
CA GLU A 153 -8.96 -10.68 -28.98
C GLU A 153 -10.09 -11.72 -29.10
#